data_AF-A0A8S4NB41-F1
#
_entry.id   AF-A0A8S4NB41-F1
#
_cell.length_a   1.000
_cell.length_b   1.000
_cell.length_c   1.000
_cell.angle_alpha   90.00
_cell.angle_beta   90.00
_cell.angle_gamma   90.00
#
_symmetry.space_group_name_H-M   'P 1'
#
loop_
_entity.id
_entity.type
_entity.pdbx_description
1 polymer ?
#
loop_
_entity_poly.entity_id
_entity_poly.type
_entity_poly.pdbx_seq_one_letter_code
_entity_poly.pdbx_strand_id
1 'polypeptide(L)'
;PLDFMASEEVLSKVNDTIQRLMLINENDKRINSLYSEFAIILDHEMSKTFEQIKTKPKGNNHKFFKKPYWNEELQKQWNMKKESESLWLNCKESAKKRNLKELYCIERRHFDKLHRKYKRNYQQKEQLNLLELSNKANSQDFWKYIGKLGIAQERKQELPWEVTDPEGNNSIRGHQNVLNAWAKTYEQLYSTVINNEEFDEDHYSNIKRAVTQIDQQDSDENNPMNNEITIEEVATAVGRAKLRKAAGVDNI
;
A
#
# COMPACT_ATOMS: atom_id res chain seq x y z
N PRO A 1 -6.16 -70.16 -15.25
CA PRO A 1 -7.44 -69.85 -14.56
C PRO A 1 -8.39 -69.13 -15.52
N LEU A 2 -9.21 -69.89 -16.24
CA LEU A 2 -10.08 -69.39 -17.32
C LEU A 2 -11.44 -68.85 -16.82
N ASP A 3 -11.68 -68.86 -15.51
CA ASP A 3 -13.01 -68.60 -14.91
C ASP A 3 -12.97 -67.54 -13.80
N PHE A 4 -12.13 -66.51 -13.95
CA PHE A 4 -12.14 -65.37 -13.03
C PHE A 4 -13.31 -64.43 -13.36
N MET A 5 -14.23 -64.23 -12.42
CA MET A 5 -15.45 -63.40 -12.55
C MET A 5 -16.51 -63.88 -13.58
N ALA A 6 -16.47 -65.15 -13.97
CA ALA A 6 -17.46 -65.72 -14.89
C ALA A 6 -18.71 -66.29 -14.18
N SER A 7 -18.75 -66.30 -12.85
CA SER A 7 -19.93 -66.80 -12.13
C SER A 7 -21.11 -65.84 -12.30
N GLU A 8 -22.29 -66.43 -12.55
CA GLU A 8 -23.54 -65.71 -12.78
C GLU A 8 -23.88 -64.74 -11.64
N GLU A 9 -23.56 -65.12 -10.39
CA GLU A 9 -23.72 -64.26 -9.22
C GLU A 9 -22.80 -63.03 -9.25
N VAL A 10 -21.56 -63.17 -9.72
CA VAL A 10 -20.61 -62.05 -9.82
C VAL A 10 -21.03 -61.12 -10.96
N LEU A 11 -21.44 -61.67 -12.10
CA LEU A 11 -21.95 -60.88 -13.23
C LEU A 11 -23.23 -60.10 -12.87
N SER A 12 -24.15 -60.72 -12.12
CA SER A 12 -25.35 -60.06 -11.59
C SER A 12 -24.98 -58.89 -10.66
N LYS A 13 -24.07 -59.08 -9.71
CA LYS A 13 -23.63 -58.01 -8.79
C LYS A 13 -22.93 -56.87 -9.52
N VAL A 14 -22.13 -57.17 -10.55
CA VAL A 14 -21.47 -56.16 -11.37
C VAL A 14 -22.51 -55.34 -12.15
N ASN A 15 -23.50 -55.98 -12.76
CA ASN A 15 -24.59 -55.30 -13.47
C ASN A 15 -25.41 -54.41 -12.53
N ASP A 16 -25.76 -54.90 -11.34
CA ASP A 16 -26.48 -54.11 -10.33
C ASP A 16 -25.67 -52.87 -9.90
N THR A 17 -24.35 -53.03 -9.77
CA THR A 17 -23.45 -51.92 -9.43
C THR A 17 -23.38 -50.90 -10.55
N ILE A 18 -23.30 -51.34 -11.81
CA ILE A 18 -23.33 -50.45 -12.98
C ILE A 18 -24.64 -49.66 -13.03
N GLN A 19 -25.78 -50.32 -12.84
CA GLN A 19 -27.09 -49.65 -12.83
C GLN A 19 -27.20 -48.60 -11.72
N ARG A 20 -26.69 -48.91 -10.51
CA ARG A 20 -26.64 -47.93 -9.41
C ARG A 20 -25.75 -46.73 -9.74
N LEU A 21 -24.59 -46.95 -10.34
CA LEU A 21 -23.68 -45.86 -10.74
C LEU A 21 -24.29 -44.98 -11.85
N MET A 22 -25.02 -45.57 -12.79
CA MET A 22 -25.73 -44.81 -13.83
C MET A 22 -26.81 -43.91 -13.22
N LEU A 23 -27.60 -44.42 -12.28
CA LEU A 23 -28.63 -43.65 -11.58
C LEU A 23 -28.05 -42.47 -10.78
N ILE A 24 -26.92 -42.68 -10.08
CA ILE A 24 -26.22 -41.61 -9.35
C ILE A 24 -25.75 -40.52 -10.31
N ASN A 25 -25.13 -40.90 -11.43
CA ASN A 25 -24.64 -39.95 -12.42
C ASN A 25 -25.78 -39.13 -13.07
N GLU A 26 -26.93 -39.75 -13.33
CA GLU A 26 -28.12 -39.03 -13.82
C GLU A 26 -28.66 -38.04 -12.79
N ASN A 27 -28.69 -38.41 -11.52
CA ASN A 27 -29.07 -37.51 -10.43
C ASN A 27 -28.09 -36.33 -10.30
N ASP A 28 -26.78 -36.56 -10.39
CA ASP A 28 -25.78 -35.50 -10.34
C ASP A 28 -25.93 -34.52 -11.51
N LYS A 29 -26.18 -35.03 -12.72
CA LYS A 29 -26.47 -34.17 -13.89
C LYS A 29 -27.72 -33.33 -13.67
N ARG A 30 -28.76 -33.92 -13.08
CA ARG A 30 -30.01 -33.21 -12.76
C ARG A 30 -29.80 -32.13 -11.70
N ILE A 31 -29.03 -32.42 -10.65
CA ILE A 31 -28.69 -31.45 -9.60
C ILE A 31 -27.89 -30.28 -10.20
N ASN A 32 -26.91 -30.56 -11.06
CA ASN A 32 -26.13 -29.52 -11.73
C ASN A 32 -26.97 -28.63 -12.67
N SER A 33 -27.95 -29.23 -13.35
CA SER A 33 -28.92 -28.48 -14.17
C SER A 33 -29.76 -27.54 -13.30
N LEU A 34 -30.34 -28.05 -12.21
CA LEU A 34 -31.13 -27.25 -11.27
C LEU A 34 -30.31 -26.12 -10.63
N TYR A 35 -29.05 -26.38 -10.29
CA TYR A 35 -28.16 -25.36 -9.74
C TYR A 35 -27.87 -24.26 -10.77
N SER A 36 -27.68 -24.63 -12.04
CA SER A 36 -27.46 -23.69 -13.13
C SER A 36 -28.71 -22.83 -13.39
N GLU A 37 -29.89 -23.43 -13.36
CA GLU A 37 -31.17 -22.70 -13.44
C GLU A 37 -31.34 -21.72 -12.27
N PHE A 38 -31.05 -22.16 -11.05
CA PHE A 38 -31.09 -21.31 -9.86
C PHE A 38 -30.10 -20.14 -9.96
N ALA A 39 -28.88 -20.38 -10.42
CA ALA A 39 -27.87 -19.34 -10.58
C ALA A 39 -28.31 -18.27 -11.59
N ILE A 40 -28.98 -18.66 -12.68
CA ILE A 40 -29.55 -17.73 -13.67
C ILE A 40 -30.66 -16.88 -13.04
N ILE A 41 -31.56 -17.50 -12.27
CA ILE A 41 -32.64 -16.78 -11.57
C ILE A 41 -32.05 -15.77 -10.58
N LEU A 42 -31.04 -16.17 -9.82
CA LEU A 42 -30.38 -15.33 -8.84
C LEU A 42 -29.64 -14.15 -9.50
N ASP A 43 -28.92 -14.39 -10.60
CA ASP A 43 -28.23 -13.34 -11.35
C ASP A 43 -29.21 -12.32 -11.95
N HIS A 44 -30.35 -12.79 -12.47
CA HIS A 44 -31.43 -11.93 -12.95
C HIS A 44 -32.02 -11.07 -11.83
N GLU A 45 -32.31 -11.66 -10.67
CA GLU A 45 -32.87 -10.93 -9.54
C GLU A 45 -31.87 -9.91 -8.99
N MET A 46 -30.60 -10.30 -8.81
CA MET A 46 -29.53 -9.38 -8.37
C MET A 46 -29.33 -8.22 -9.35
N SER A 47 -29.34 -8.49 -10.65
CA SER A 47 -29.22 -7.44 -11.68
C SER A 47 -30.38 -6.45 -11.69
N LYS A 48 -31.56 -6.87 -11.22
CA LYS A 48 -32.76 -6.04 -11.12
C LYS A 48 -32.81 -5.23 -9.82
N THR A 49 -32.41 -5.82 -8.69
CA THR A 49 -32.46 -5.14 -7.36
C THR A 49 -31.27 -4.24 -7.09
N PHE A 50 -30.10 -4.53 -7.64
CA PHE A 50 -28.91 -3.72 -7.44
C PHE A 50 -28.66 -2.84 -8.67
N GLU A 51 -28.65 -1.52 -8.48
CA GLU A 51 -28.15 -0.60 -9.50
C GLU A 51 -26.71 -1.00 -9.84
N GLN A 52 -26.51 -1.55 -11.03
CA GLN A 52 -25.17 -1.87 -11.52
C GLN A 52 -24.36 -0.57 -11.58
N ILE A 53 -23.49 -0.37 -10.59
CA ILE A 53 -22.55 0.74 -10.56
C ILE A 53 -21.68 0.58 -11.81
N LYS A 54 -22.00 1.34 -12.86
CA LYS A 54 -21.17 1.41 -14.06
C LYS A 54 -19.88 2.11 -13.69
N THR A 55 -18.92 1.37 -13.13
CA THR A 55 -17.54 1.81 -13.05
C THR A 55 -17.02 1.80 -14.48
N LYS A 56 -17.22 2.92 -15.20
CA LYS A 56 -16.43 3.18 -16.40
C LYS A 56 -14.97 3.00 -15.96
N PRO A 57 -14.17 2.13 -16.60
CA PRO A 57 -12.74 2.14 -16.34
C PRO A 57 -12.29 3.54 -16.74
N LYS A 58 -11.98 4.37 -15.75
CA LYS A 58 -11.32 5.64 -16.00
C LYS A 58 -10.06 5.25 -16.74
N GLY A 59 -10.02 5.48 -18.05
CA GLY A 59 -8.81 5.31 -18.83
C GLY A 59 -7.71 6.02 -18.06
N ASN A 60 -6.59 5.33 -17.87
CA ASN A 60 -5.39 5.86 -17.23
C ASN A 60 -4.80 6.99 -18.07
N ASN A 61 -5.53 8.09 -18.21
CA ASN A 61 -4.96 9.39 -18.43
C ASN A 61 -4.33 9.79 -17.10
N HIS A 62 -3.24 9.10 -16.73
CA HIS A 62 -2.22 9.65 -15.86
C HIS A 62 -1.63 10.86 -16.60
N LYS A 63 -2.38 11.97 -16.65
CA LYS A 63 -1.79 13.25 -16.34
C LYS A 63 -1.27 13.06 -14.92
N PHE A 64 -0.06 12.50 -14.79
CA PHE A 64 0.74 12.79 -13.62
C PHE A 64 0.65 14.31 -13.52
N PHE A 65 -0.11 14.85 -12.56
CA PHE A 65 0.16 16.17 -12.04
C PHE A 65 1.66 16.13 -11.81
N LYS A 66 2.43 16.79 -12.70
CA LYS A 66 3.88 16.67 -12.72
C LYS A 66 4.29 16.98 -11.30
N LYS A 67 4.77 15.94 -10.60
CA LYS A 67 5.08 16.09 -9.19
C LYS A 67 6.02 17.30 -9.11
N PRO A 68 5.87 18.20 -8.14
CA PRO A 68 6.59 19.47 -8.16
C PRO A 68 8.13 19.30 -8.18
N TYR A 69 8.61 18.12 -7.78
CA TYR A 69 10.01 17.71 -7.84
C TYR A 69 10.45 17.03 -9.15
N TRP A 70 9.57 16.92 -10.14
CA TRP A 70 9.84 16.29 -11.43
C TRP A 70 10.52 17.27 -12.39
N ASN A 71 11.79 17.05 -12.68
CA ASN A 71 12.61 17.90 -13.54
C ASN A 71 12.97 17.22 -14.86
N GLU A 72 13.67 17.94 -15.73
CA GLU A 72 14.11 17.45 -17.05
C GLU A 72 15.05 16.23 -16.93
N GLU A 73 15.89 16.20 -15.90
CA GLU A 73 16.81 15.08 -15.63
C GLU A 73 16.04 13.79 -15.30
N LEU A 74 15.04 13.86 -14.42
CA LEU A 74 14.15 12.73 -14.14
C LEU A 74 13.35 12.31 -15.36
N GLN A 75 12.90 13.26 -16.17
CA GLN A 75 12.18 12.95 -17.40
C GLN A 75 13.07 12.20 -18.40
N LYS A 76 14.33 12.64 -18.55
CA LYS A 76 15.31 11.98 -19.41
C LYS A 76 15.54 10.53 -18.95
N GLN A 77 15.79 10.33 -17.65
CA GLN A 77 16.04 9.00 -17.11
C GLN A 77 14.81 8.08 -17.13
N TRP A 78 13.62 8.65 -16.94
CA TRP A 78 12.37 7.93 -17.13
C TRP A 78 12.22 7.43 -18.57
N ASN A 79 12.59 8.25 -19.56
CA ASN A 79 12.54 7.85 -20.97
C ASN A 79 13.55 6.72 -21.26
N MET A 80 14.78 6.81 -20.74
CA MET A 80 15.82 5.76 -20.90
C MET A 80 15.40 4.44 -20.25
N LYS A 81 14.81 4.49 -19.05
CA LYS A 81 14.18 3.32 -18.41
C LYS A 81 13.07 2.72 -19.28
N LYS A 82 12.17 3.55 -19.80
CA LYS A 82 11.04 3.09 -20.62
C LYS A 82 11.52 2.45 -21.94
N GLU A 83 12.55 3.03 -22.55
CA GLU A 83 13.15 2.50 -23.77
C GLU A 83 13.82 1.15 -23.54
N SER A 84 14.65 1.03 -22.50
CA SER A 84 15.28 -0.25 -22.12
C SER A 84 14.26 -1.32 -21.74
N GLU A 85 13.17 -0.95 -21.06
CA GLU A 85 12.05 -1.85 -20.75
C GLU A 85 11.37 -2.37 -22.03
N SER A 86 11.10 -1.47 -22.98
CA SER A 86 10.52 -1.82 -24.28
C SER A 86 11.42 -2.77 -25.06
N LEU A 87 12.73 -2.49 -25.13
CA LEU A 87 13.69 -3.35 -25.82
C LEU A 87 13.76 -4.75 -25.18
N TRP A 88 13.77 -4.82 -23.85
CA TRP A 88 13.79 -6.10 -23.12
C TRP A 88 12.51 -6.92 -23.34
N LEU A 89 11.34 -6.29 -23.24
CA LEU A 89 10.04 -6.98 -23.39
C LEU A 89 9.84 -7.50 -24.83
N ASN A 90 10.28 -6.74 -25.82
CA ASN A 90 10.12 -7.07 -27.24
C ASN A 90 11.19 -8.03 -27.77
N CYS A 91 12.25 -8.32 -27.00
CA CYS A 91 13.31 -9.23 -27.40
C CYS A 91 12.85 -10.71 -27.32
N LYS A 92 12.97 -11.43 -28.45
CA LYS A 92 12.67 -12.86 -28.57
C LYS A 92 13.87 -13.78 -28.32
N GLU A 93 15.09 -13.26 -28.43
CA GLU A 93 16.32 -14.05 -28.34
C GLU A 93 16.83 -14.13 -26.90
N SER A 94 16.99 -15.33 -26.35
CA SER A 94 17.25 -15.57 -24.92
C SER A 94 18.56 -14.94 -24.42
N ALA A 95 19.65 -15.06 -25.19
CA ALA A 95 20.96 -14.52 -24.82
C ALA A 95 20.93 -12.97 -24.78
N LYS A 96 20.40 -12.32 -25.82
CA LYS A 96 20.26 -10.86 -25.87
C LYS A 96 19.28 -10.34 -24.83
N LYS A 97 18.21 -11.09 -24.55
CA LYS A 97 17.21 -10.73 -23.53
C LYS A 97 17.80 -10.64 -22.13
N ARG A 98 18.81 -11.46 -21.81
CA ARG A 98 19.54 -11.36 -20.53
C ARG A 98 20.28 -10.02 -20.41
N ASN A 99 21.03 -9.64 -21.44
CA ASN A 99 21.77 -8.37 -21.45
C ASN A 99 20.82 -7.16 -21.40
N LEU A 100 19.69 -7.22 -22.13
CA LEU A 100 18.67 -6.16 -22.09
C LEU A 100 17.98 -6.06 -20.74
N LYS A 101 17.77 -7.19 -20.05
CA LYS A 101 17.25 -7.19 -18.68
C LYS A 101 18.22 -6.50 -17.72
N GLU A 102 19.52 -6.78 -17.85
CA GLU A 102 20.56 -6.14 -17.05
C GLU A 102 20.60 -4.64 -17.28
N LEU A 103 20.58 -4.20 -18.54
CA LEU A 103 20.49 -2.79 -18.91
C LEU A 103 19.25 -2.12 -18.30
N TYR A 104 18.07 -2.73 -18.44
CA TYR A 104 16.84 -2.22 -17.81
C TYR A 104 16.98 -2.12 -16.28
N CYS A 105 17.58 -3.11 -15.63
CA CYS A 105 17.80 -3.06 -14.19
C CYS A 105 18.72 -1.91 -13.77
N ILE A 106 19.76 -1.60 -14.55
CA ILE A 106 20.66 -0.47 -14.32
C ILE A 106 19.90 0.85 -14.46
N GLU A 107 19.21 1.05 -15.59
CA GLU A 107 18.43 2.27 -15.87
C GLU A 107 17.32 2.49 -14.84
N ARG A 108 16.63 1.41 -14.44
CA ARG A 108 15.63 1.46 -13.37
C ARG A 108 16.24 1.88 -12.03
N ARG A 109 17.36 1.27 -11.62
CA ARG A 109 18.04 1.65 -10.38
C ARG A 109 18.46 3.11 -10.39
N HIS A 110 19.00 3.58 -11.52
CA HIS A 110 19.44 4.95 -11.68
C HIS A 110 18.27 5.94 -11.59
N PHE A 111 17.16 5.66 -12.28
CA PHE A 111 15.91 6.42 -12.15
C PHE A 111 15.40 6.43 -10.71
N ASP A 112 15.34 5.28 -10.02
CA ASP A 112 14.84 5.18 -8.65
C ASP A 112 15.74 5.95 -7.66
N LYS A 113 17.06 5.98 -7.88
CA LYS A 113 18.00 6.79 -7.09
C LYS A 113 17.73 8.29 -7.27
N LEU A 114 17.65 8.76 -8.50
CA LEU A 114 17.36 10.17 -8.80
C LEU A 114 15.97 10.57 -8.30
N HIS A 115 14.95 9.74 -8.51
CA HIS A 115 13.59 10.03 -8.07
C HIS A 115 13.52 10.19 -6.55
N ARG A 116 14.22 9.34 -5.80
CA ARG A 116 14.35 9.49 -4.34
C ARG A 116 15.07 10.78 -3.96
N LYS A 117 16.21 11.09 -4.60
CA LYS A 117 16.99 12.32 -4.34
C LYS A 117 16.14 13.57 -4.53
N TYR A 118 15.48 13.73 -5.68
CA TYR A 118 14.68 14.93 -5.95
C TYR A 118 13.44 15.02 -5.07
N LYS A 119 12.78 13.89 -4.79
CA LYS A 119 11.65 13.87 -3.86
C LYS A 119 12.08 14.34 -2.46
N ARG A 120 13.19 13.80 -1.93
CA ARG A 120 13.72 14.19 -0.61
C ARG A 120 14.10 15.66 -0.57
N ASN A 121 14.84 16.14 -1.58
CA ASN A 121 15.24 17.55 -1.67
C ASN A 121 14.03 18.49 -1.71
N TYR A 122 12.98 18.14 -2.45
CA TYR A 122 11.75 18.92 -2.45
C TYR A 122 11.06 18.91 -1.09
N GLN A 123 10.94 17.74 -0.45
CA GLN A 123 10.35 17.64 0.89
C GLN A 123 11.13 18.45 1.94
N GLN A 124 12.46 18.43 1.90
CA GLN A 124 13.32 19.24 2.77
C GLN A 124 13.09 20.74 2.53
N LYS A 125 13.02 21.17 1.26
CA LYS A 125 12.72 22.59 0.93
C LYS A 125 11.35 23.02 1.44
N GLU A 126 10.32 22.20 1.27
CA GLU A 126 8.99 22.48 1.78
C GLU A 126 8.98 22.53 3.31
N GLN A 127 9.72 21.65 3.98
CA GLN A 127 9.87 21.68 5.44
C GLN A 127 10.56 22.95 5.94
N LEU A 128 11.64 23.39 5.27
CA LEU A 128 12.30 24.65 5.60
C LEU A 128 11.36 25.84 5.39
N ASN A 129 10.61 25.85 4.29
CA ASN A 129 9.61 26.90 4.03
C ASN A 129 8.52 26.91 5.12
N LEU A 130 8.06 25.75 5.58
CA LEU A 130 7.13 25.64 6.71
C LEU A 130 7.70 26.22 8.00
N LEU A 131 8.97 25.94 8.31
CA LEU A 131 9.65 26.49 9.49
C LEU A 131 9.82 28.01 9.39
N GLU A 132 10.13 28.52 8.20
CA GLU A 132 10.16 29.97 7.96
C GLU A 132 8.78 30.61 8.12
N LEU A 133 7.72 29.94 7.66
CA LEU A 133 6.35 30.40 7.84
C LEU A 133 5.89 30.36 9.30
N SER A 134 6.30 29.36 10.08
CA SER A 134 5.98 29.29 11.51
C SER A 134 6.70 30.36 12.32
N ASN A 135 7.90 30.75 11.91
CA ASN A 135 8.70 31.79 12.57
C ASN A 135 8.24 33.22 12.23
N LYS A 136 7.38 33.40 11.22
CA LYS A 136 6.78 34.70 10.89
C LYS A 136 5.65 35.01 11.87
N ALA A 137 5.47 36.30 12.16
CA ALA A 137 4.45 36.78 13.11
C ALA A 137 3.00 36.41 12.73
N ASN A 138 2.74 36.05 11.46
CA ASN A 138 1.40 35.68 11.00
C ASN A 138 1.16 34.16 11.04
N SER A 139 0.76 33.66 12.21
CA SER A 139 0.39 32.25 12.42
C SER A 139 -0.75 31.78 11.50
N GLN A 140 -1.60 32.68 11.01
CA GLN A 140 -2.69 32.33 10.09
C GLN A 140 -2.19 31.82 8.75
N ASP A 141 -1.09 32.36 8.23
CA ASP A 141 -0.55 31.95 6.93
C ASP A 141 0.11 30.58 7.00
N PHE A 142 0.74 30.25 8.13
CA PHE A 142 1.22 28.91 8.43
C PHE A 142 0.06 27.88 8.41
N TRP A 143 -1.02 28.14 9.15
CA TRP A 143 -2.17 27.22 9.19
C TRP A 143 -2.92 27.12 7.85
N LYS A 144 -3.03 28.23 7.08
CA LYS A 144 -3.57 28.19 5.71
C LYS A 144 -2.73 27.31 4.80
N TYR A 145 -1.41 27.38 4.91
CA TYR A 145 -0.50 26.59 4.08
C TYR A 145 -0.51 25.11 4.48
N ILE A 146 -0.46 24.79 5.78
CA ILE A 146 -0.67 23.43 6.32
C ILE A 146 -2.02 22.85 5.88
N GLY A 147 -3.08 23.67 5.94
CA GLY A 147 -4.42 23.30 5.47
C GLY A 147 -4.41 22.87 4.00
N LYS A 148 -3.61 23.50 3.14
CA LYS A 148 -3.48 23.14 1.72
C LYS A 148 -2.67 21.86 1.48
N LEU A 149 -1.74 21.51 2.37
CA LEU A 149 -0.92 20.29 2.26
C LEU A 149 -1.68 19.01 2.62
N GLY A 150 -2.76 19.13 3.40
CA GLY A 150 -3.56 17.99 3.83
C GLY A 150 -4.69 17.62 2.86
N ILE A 151 -5.51 16.65 3.29
CA ILE A 151 -6.73 16.15 2.63
C ILE A 151 -7.85 17.23 2.59
N ALA A 152 -7.53 18.51 2.71
CA ALA A 152 -8.54 19.58 2.84
C ALA A 152 -9.53 19.64 1.67
N GLN A 153 -9.15 19.16 0.48
CA GLN A 153 -10.06 19.04 -0.65
C GLN A 153 -11.04 17.85 -0.54
N GLU A 154 -10.73 16.82 0.24
CA GLU A 154 -11.59 15.63 0.41
C GLU A 154 -12.33 15.62 1.76
N ARG A 155 -12.06 16.59 2.65
CA ARG A 155 -12.85 16.77 3.88
C ARG A 155 -14.24 17.30 3.50
N LYS A 156 -15.24 16.41 3.42
CA LYS A 156 -16.61 16.83 3.68
C LYS A 156 -16.65 17.36 5.11
N GLN A 157 -16.81 18.67 5.26
CA GLN A 157 -16.90 19.34 6.56
C GLN A 157 -18.27 19.10 7.19
N GLU A 158 -18.65 17.84 7.42
CA GLU A 158 -19.82 17.53 8.21
C GLU A 158 -19.36 17.39 9.66
N LEU A 159 -19.53 18.47 10.42
CA LEU A 159 -19.31 18.42 11.87
C LEU A 159 -20.33 17.44 12.48
N PRO A 160 -19.90 16.56 13.40
CA PRO A 160 -20.81 15.69 14.12
C PRO A 160 -21.91 16.50 14.81
N TRP A 161 -23.15 16.03 14.73
CA TRP A 161 -24.27 16.69 15.41
C TRP A 161 -24.29 16.42 16.92
N GLU A 162 -23.56 15.40 17.36
CA GLU A 162 -23.54 14.89 18.73
C GLU A 162 -22.13 14.44 19.11
N VAL A 163 -21.70 14.81 20.32
CA VAL A 163 -20.42 14.42 20.92
C VAL A 163 -20.64 14.08 22.39
N THR A 164 -19.97 13.04 22.89
CA THR A 164 -20.04 12.69 24.32
C THR A 164 -19.23 13.67 25.17
N ASP A 165 -19.78 14.07 26.31
CA ASP A 165 -19.09 14.87 27.32
C ASP A 165 -17.78 14.16 27.76
N PRO A 166 -16.67 14.86 28.06
CA PRO A 166 -15.44 14.29 28.62
C PRO A 166 -15.62 13.30 29.79
N GLU A 167 -16.70 13.39 30.57
CA GLU A 167 -17.01 12.45 31.66
C GLU A 167 -17.78 11.19 31.19
N GLY A 168 -18.05 11.05 29.89
CA GLY A 168 -18.67 9.87 29.28
C GLY A 168 -20.18 9.71 29.53
N ASN A 169 -20.78 10.56 30.36
CA ASN A 169 -22.13 10.34 30.89
C ASN A 169 -23.26 10.98 30.08
N ASN A 170 -22.99 12.04 29.31
CA ASN A 170 -24.01 12.79 28.60
C ASN A 170 -23.63 13.07 27.13
N SER A 171 -24.63 13.07 26.26
CA SER A 171 -24.48 13.49 24.86
C SER A 171 -24.75 14.98 24.67
N ILE A 172 -23.76 15.71 24.18
CA ILE A 172 -23.87 17.12 23.79
C ILE A 172 -24.35 17.18 22.34
N ARG A 173 -25.53 17.75 22.11
CA ARG A 173 -26.16 17.85 20.78
C ARG A 173 -26.23 19.29 20.27
N GLY A 174 -26.18 19.42 18.95
CA GLY A 174 -26.29 20.69 18.22
C GLY A 174 -24.94 21.32 17.92
N HIS A 175 -24.80 21.84 16.69
CA HIS A 175 -23.53 22.35 16.16
C HIS A 175 -22.79 23.31 17.10
N GLN A 176 -23.48 24.32 17.64
CA GLN A 176 -22.83 25.32 18.51
C GLN A 176 -22.34 24.72 19.83
N ASN A 177 -23.10 23.77 20.39
CA ASN A 177 -22.75 23.12 21.65
C ASN A 177 -21.57 22.17 21.47
N VAL A 178 -21.53 21.44 20.34
CA VAL A 178 -20.38 20.59 19.97
C VAL A 178 -19.12 21.43 19.79
N LEU A 179 -19.20 22.58 19.11
CA LEU A 179 -18.06 23.49 18.94
C LEU A 179 -17.56 24.04 20.27
N ASN A 180 -18.46 24.48 21.15
CA ASN A 180 -18.10 24.98 22.47
C ASN A 180 -17.47 23.90 23.35
N ALA A 181 -18.00 22.68 23.30
CA ALA A 181 -17.44 21.53 24.02
C ALA A 181 -16.01 21.23 23.56
N TRP A 182 -15.79 21.13 22.24
CA TRP A 182 -14.46 20.93 21.68
C TRP A 182 -13.50 22.08 21.99
N ALA A 183 -13.96 23.34 21.93
CA ALA A 183 -13.14 24.50 22.29
C ALA A 183 -12.65 24.40 23.74
N LYS A 184 -13.55 24.05 24.67
CA LYS A 184 -13.22 23.87 26.09
C LYS A 184 -12.28 22.69 26.34
N THR A 185 -12.53 21.54 25.70
CA THR A 185 -11.63 20.38 25.78
C THR A 185 -10.25 20.73 25.24
N TYR A 186 -10.18 21.46 24.13
CA TYR A 186 -8.93 21.88 23.54
C TYR A 186 -8.19 22.89 24.42
N GLU A 187 -8.90 23.86 25.00
CA GLU A 187 -8.34 24.80 25.98
C GLU A 187 -7.73 24.07 27.17
N GLN A 188 -8.39 23.03 27.69
CA GLN A 188 -7.87 22.19 28.78
C GLN A 188 -6.55 21.49 28.43
N LEU A 189 -6.32 21.10 27.18
CA LEU A 189 -5.05 20.50 26.74
C LEU A 189 -3.85 21.46 26.88
N TYR A 190 -4.09 22.77 26.84
CA TYR A 190 -3.06 23.81 26.96
C TYR A 190 -3.07 24.53 28.30
N SER A 191 -4.14 24.36 29.10
CA SER A 191 -4.34 25.03 30.39
C SER A 191 -3.92 24.20 31.59
N THR A 192 -3.62 22.91 31.41
CA THR A 192 -2.81 22.21 32.41
C THR A 192 -1.52 23.00 32.55
N VAL A 193 -1.28 23.53 33.75
CA VAL A 193 0.00 24.10 34.13
C VAL A 193 1.05 23.05 33.83
N ILE A 194 1.65 23.13 32.65
CA ILE A 194 2.88 22.43 32.35
C ILE A 194 3.85 23.09 33.30
N ASN A 195 4.11 22.45 34.44
CA ASN A 195 5.32 22.74 35.16
C ASN A 195 6.42 22.56 34.13
N ASN A 196 7.01 23.66 33.66
CA ASN A 196 8.12 23.69 32.69
C ASN A 196 9.36 22.92 33.19
N GLU A 197 9.27 22.22 34.32
CA GLU A 197 10.28 21.36 34.91
C GLU A 197 10.38 19.99 34.23
N GLU A 198 9.43 19.60 33.37
CA GLU A 198 9.42 18.26 32.75
C GLU A 198 9.90 18.23 31.29
N PHE A 199 10.17 19.38 30.66
CA PHE A 199 10.76 19.40 29.32
C PHE A 199 12.28 19.17 29.42
N ASP A 200 12.71 17.96 29.08
CA ASP A 200 14.12 17.58 29.04
C ASP A 200 14.84 18.25 27.86
N GLU A 201 15.27 19.49 28.09
CA GLU A 201 15.97 20.32 27.11
C GLU A 201 17.30 19.67 26.66
N ASP A 202 17.92 18.88 27.53
CA ASP A 202 19.14 18.13 27.23
C ASP A 202 18.83 16.97 26.27
N HIS A 203 17.74 16.23 26.48
CA HIS A 203 17.27 15.21 25.55
C HIS A 203 16.91 15.80 24.18
N TYR A 204 16.18 16.91 24.17
CA TYR A 204 15.82 17.60 22.92
C TYR A 204 17.07 18.07 22.16
N SER A 205 18.04 18.68 22.86
CA SER A 205 19.31 19.11 22.29
C SER A 205 20.13 17.94 21.75
N ASN A 206 20.15 16.80 22.45
CA ASN A 206 20.82 15.59 22.00
C ASN A 206 20.18 14.99 20.75
N ILE A 207 18.84 14.93 20.67
CA ILE A 207 18.13 14.48 19.47
C ILE A 207 18.43 15.42 18.30
N LYS A 208 18.34 16.74 18.52
CA LYS A 208 18.61 17.73 17.47
C LYS A 208 20.03 17.59 16.91
N ARG A 209 21.02 17.34 17.79
CA ARG A 209 22.40 17.09 17.39
C ARG A 209 22.55 15.78 16.61
N ALA A 210 21.88 14.70 17.03
CA ALA A 210 21.90 13.42 16.35
C ALA A 210 21.27 13.50 14.95
N VAL A 211 20.13 14.19 14.80
CA VAL A 211 19.48 14.43 13.50
C VAL A 211 20.40 15.24 12.58
N THR A 212 21.02 16.30 13.10
CA THR A 212 21.96 17.12 12.31
C THR A 212 23.18 16.32 11.84
N GLN A 213 23.69 15.39 12.67
CA GLN A 213 24.78 14.49 12.29
C GLN A 213 24.35 13.48 11.22
N ILE A 214 23.13 12.95 11.30
CA ILE A 214 22.57 12.05 10.30
C ILE A 214 22.37 12.79 8.96
N ASP A 215 21.82 14.00 8.97
CA ASP A 215 21.62 14.80 7.75
C ASP A 215 22.95 15.19 7.07
N GLN A 216 23.99 15.43 7.87
CA GLN A 216 25.35 15.67 7.37
C GLN A 216 25.98 14.39 6.79
N GLN A 217 25.71 13.21 7.37
CA GLN A 217 26.15 11.92 6.82
C GLN A 217 25.34 11.47 5.60
N ASP A 218 24.07 11.83 5.48
CA ASP A 218 23.21 11.49 4.34
C ASP A 218 23.52 12.31 3.08
N SER A 219 24.21 13.45 3.27
CA SER A 219 24.78 14.26 2.18
C SER A 219 26.10 13.69 1.65
N ASP A 220 26.69 12.73 2.37
CA ASP A 220 27.94 12.07 2.00
C ASP A 220 27.65 10.93 1.01
N GLU A 221 28.20 11.02 -0.21
CA GLU A 221 28.04 9.98 -1.24
C GLU A 221 28.62 8.61 -0.80
N ASN A 222 29.37 8.59 0.30
CA ASN A 222 29.98 7.41 0.93
C ASN A 222 29.16 6.81 2.09
N ASN A 223 27.95 7.29 2.40
CA ASN A 223 27.12 6.64 3.42
C ASN A 223 26.88 5.16 3.02
N PRO A 224 27.24 4.17 3.88
CA PRO A 224 27.06 2.76 3.56
C PRO A 224 25.61 2.37 3.25
N MET A 225 24.61 3.11 3.75
CA MET A 225 23.20 2.92 3.38
C MET A 225 22.85 3.40 1.96
N ASN A 226 23.71 4.22 1.34
CA ASN A 226 23.59 4.70 -0.03
C ASN A 226 24.38 3.83 -1.04
N ASN A 227 25.19 2.89 -0.57
CA ASN A 227 25.94 1.96 -1.42
C ASN A 227 25.02 0.89 -2.03
N GLU A 228 25.42 0.34 -3.18
CA GLU A 228 24.71 -0.81 -3.74
C GLU A 228 24.92 -2.05 -2.86
N ILE A 229 23.83 -2.74 -2.50
CA ILE A 229 23.88 -4.04 -1.82
C ILE A 229 24.62 -5.01 -2.74
N THR A 230 25.77 -5.51 -2.29
CA THR A 230 26.59 -6.43 -3.10
C THR A 230 26.12 -7.86 -2.94
N ILE A 231 26.42 -8.70 -3.95
CA ILE A 231 26.12 -10.13 -3.90
C ILE A 231 26.85 -10.80 -2.72
N GLU A 232 28.04 -10.33 -2.38
CA GLU A 232 28.85 -10.81 -1.25
C GLU A 232 28.20 -10.49 0.09
N GLU A 233 27.61 -9.31 0.23
CA GLU A 233 26.87 -8.90 1.42
C GLU A 233 25.63 -9.78 1.63
N VAL A 234 24.88 -10.03 0.55
CA VAL A 234 23.73 -10.96 0.56
C VAL A 234 24.17 -12.39 0.90
N ALA A 235 25.25 -12.88 0.28
CA ALA A 235 25.77 -14.21 0.55
C ALA A 235 26.21 -14.36 2.01
N THR A 236 26.84 -13.33 2.58
CA THR A 236 27.27 -13.30 3.98
C THR A 236 26.06 -13.27 4.92
N ALA A 237 25.04 -12.46 4.63
CA ALA A 237 23.81 -12.39 5.41
C ALA A 237 23.03 -13.71 5.39
N VAL A 238 22.89 -14.33 4.21
CA VAL A 238 22.27 -15.66 4.05
C VAL A 238 23.08 -16.73 4.77
N GLY A 239 24.41 -16.69 4.69
CA GLY A 239 25.30 -17.59 5.43
C GLY A 239 25.10 -17.51 6.94
N ARG A 240 24.98 -16.29 7.48
CA ARG A 240 24.68 -16.05 8.90
C ARG A 240 23.28 -16.52 9.29
N ALA A 241 22.28 -16.31 8.43
CA ALA A 241 20.90 -16.75 8.66
C ALA A 241 20.76 -18.27 8.66
N LYS A 242 21.52 -18.97 7.80
CA LYS A 242 21.56 -20.45 7.68
C LYS A 242 22.27 -21.17 8.84
N LEU A 243 22.78 -20.47 9.85
CA LEU A 243 23.39 -21.08 11.03
C LEU A 243 22.35 -21.80 11.91
N ARG A 244 21.84 -22.94 11.44
CA ARG A 244 21.04 -23.94 12.18
C ARG A 244 19.95 -23.37 13.10
N LYS A 245 19.31 -22.27 12.70
CA LYS A 245 18.15 -21.74 13.43
C LYS A 245 16.89 -22.51 13.02
N ALA A 246 15.95 -22.63 13.95
CA ALA A 246 14.63 -23.19 13.66
C ALA A 246 13.92 -22.33 12.61
N ALA A 247 13.12 -22.98 11.75
CA ALA A 247 12.35 -22.30 10.71
C ALA A 247 11.38 -21.28 11.31
N GLY A 248 11.13 -20.20 10.58
CA GLY A 248 10.18 -19.15 10.99
C GLY A 248 8.73 -19.62 11.01
N VAL A 249 7.81 -18.75 11.43
CA VAL A 249 6.35 -19.01 11.43
C VAL A 249 5.80 -19.27 10.02
N ASP A 250 6.53 -18.82 9.00
CA ASP A 250 6.27 -19.08 7.58
C ASP A 250 6.88 -20.40 7.07
N ASN A 251 7.52 -21.19 7.94
CA ASN A 251 8.20 -22.46 7.63
C ASN A 251 9.30 -22.33 6.56
N ILE A 252 9.95 -21.17 6.45
CA ILE A 252 11.12 -20.91 5.60
C ILE A 252 12.38 -20.81 6.47
#